data_AF-I2FUX2-F1
#
_entry.id   AF-I2FUX2-F1
#
_cell.length_a   1.000
_cell.length_b   1.000
_cell.length_c   1.000
_cell.angle_alpha   90.00
_cell.angle_beta   90.00
_cell.angle_gamma   90.00
#
_symmetry.space_group_name_H-M   'P 1'
#
loop_
_entity.id
_entity.type
_entity.pdbx_description
1 polymer ?
#
loop_
_entity_poly.entity_id
_entity_poly.type
_entity_poly.pdbx_seq_one_letter_code
_entity_poly.pdbx_strand_id
1 'polypeptide(L)'
;VLPANPGKFPGGLEKVVDEIKSLGLKAGIYFSAGVMTCGHHIGSLGYEDVDAKAWSDDGFEYLKYHNSFSQGQFGNPKISFDRYNAMSQALNKTSGDPILYSMCNWGED
;
A
#
# COMPACT_ATOMS: atom_id res chain seq x y z
N VAL A 1 1.27 -10.72 1.87
CA VAL A 1 0.39 -11.21 0.77
C VAL A 1 -1.00 -11.42 1.33
N LEU A 2 -1.81 -10.36 1.30
CA LEU A 2 -3.20 -10.42 1.69
C LEU A 2 -4.02 -10.69 0.42
N PRO A 3 -4.58 -11.90 0.26
CA PRO A 3 -5.35 -12.21 -0.94
C PRO A 3 -6.57 -11.30 -1.00
N ALA A 4 -6.89 -10.81 -2.20
CA ALA A 4 -8.10 -10.07 -2.42
C ALA A 4 -9.35 -10.92 -2.12
N ASN A 5 -10.43 -10.25 -1.75
CA ASN A 5 -11.69 -10.94 -1.48
C ASN A 5 -12.17 -11.65 -2.77
N PRO A 6 -12.29 -12.99 -2.79
CA PRO A 6 -12.60 -13.73 -4.02
C PRO A 6 -14.04 -13.52 -4.49
N GLY A 7 -14.96 -13.10 -3.62
CA GLY A 7 -16.32 -12.74 -4.02
C GLY A 7 -16.39 -11.39 -4.76
N LYS A 8 -15.44 -10.48 -4.47
CA LYS A 8 -15.33 -9.18 -5.16
C LYS A 8 -14.40 -9.24 -6.37
N PHE A 9 -13.33 -10.01 -6.25
CA PHE A 9 -12.26 -10.14 -7.23
C PHE A 9 -12.04 -11.63 -7.54
N PRO A 10 -12.98 -12.28 -8.25
CA PRO A 10 -12.93 -13.72 -8.50
C PRO A 10 -11.73 -14.17 -9.34
N GLY A 11 -11.10 -13.24 -10.07
CA GLY A 11 -9.86 -13.48 -10.82
C GLY A 11 -8.59 -12.92 -10.18
N GLY A 12 -8.65 -12.49 -8.91
CA GLY A 12 -7.53 -11.79 -8.25
C GLY A 12 -7.39 -10.32 -8.68
N LEU A 13 -6.37 -9.64 -8.15
CA LEU A 13 -6.10 -8.23 -8.46
C LEU A 13 -5.29 -8.05 -9.74
N GLU A 14 -4.33 -8.93 -10.02
CA GLU A 14 -3.51 -8.89 -11.23
C GLU A 14 -4.36 -8.76 -12.50
N LYS A 15 -5.42 -9.57 -12.63
CA LYS A 15 -6.35 -9.48 -13.77
C LYS A 15 -7.02 -8.11 -13.90
N VAL A 16 -7.35 -7.47 -12.78
CA VAL A 16 -7.95 -6.12 -12.77
C VAL A 16 -6.90 -5.08 -13.17
N VAL A 17 -5.66 -5.24 -12.70
CA VAL A 17 -4.54 -4.38 -13.08
C VAL A 17 -4.29 -4.48 -14.59
N ASP A 18 -4.23 -5.69 -15.14
CA ASP A 18 -4.04 -5.93 -16.57
C ASP A 18 -5.15 -5.27 -17.41
N GLU A 19 -6.40 -5.40 -16.99
CA GLU A 19 -7.54 -4.77 -17.68
C GLU A 19 -7.42 -3.25 -17.65
N ILE A 20 -7.11 -2.65 -16.50
CA ILE A 20 -6.87 -1.20 -16.37
C ILE A 20 -5.72 -0.75 -17.29
N LYS A 21 -4.61 -1.49 -17.32
CA LYS A 21 -3.44 -1.17 -18.15
C LYS A 21 -3.73 -1.32 -19.64
N SER A 22 -4.57 -2.29 -20.03
CA SER A 22 -5.01 -2.46 -21.43
C SER A 22 -5.79 -1.26 -21.98
N LEU A 23 -6.40 -0.47 -21.07
CA LEU A 23 -7.08 0.78 -21.40
C LEU A 23 -6.13 1.99 -21.45
N GLY A 24 -4.83 1.79 -21.27
CA GLY A 24 -3.83 2.86 -21.19
C GLY A 24 -3.84 3.64 -19.87
N LEU A 25 -4.47 3.08 -18.82
CA LEU A 25 -4.56 3.67 -17.49
C LEU A 25 -3.54 3.03 -16.53
N LYS A 26 -3.33 3.65 -15.36
CA LYS A 26 -2.48 3.14 -14.29
C LYS A 26 -3.32 2.65 -13.12
N ALA A 27 -2.95 1.52 -12.53
CA ALA A 27 -3.68 0.93 -11.41
C ALA A 27 -3.13 1.39 -10.06
N GLY A 28 -4.01 1.62 -9.09
CA GLY A 28 -3.66 2.01 -7.73
C GLY A 28 -4.29 1.13 -6.65
N ILE A 29 -3.61 1.01 -5.52
CA ILE A 29 -4.06 0.26 -4.34
C ILE A 29 -4.05 1.12 -3.07
N TYR A 30 -4.76 0.67 -2.04
CA TYR A 30 -4.93 1.37 -0.78
C TYR A 30 -4.59 0.47 0.40
N PHE A 31 -3.72 0.97 1.29
CA PHE A 31 -3.37 0.35 2.56
C PHE A 31 -3.14 1.39 3.65
N SER A 32 -2.85 0.94 4.87
CA SER A 32 -2.58 1.81 6.02
C SER A 32 -1.22 1.47 6.63
N ALA A 33 -0.49 2.51 7.04
CA ALA A 33 0.68 2.48 7.91
C ALA A 33 0.27 2.16 9.36
N GLY A 34 -0.51 1.11 9.54
CA GLY A 34 -0.99 0.59 10.80
C GLY A 34 -1.38 -0.87 10.66
N VAL A 35 -1.77 -1.52 11.77
CA VAL A 35 -2.15 -2.94 11.74
C VAL A 35 -3.49 -3.19 11.05
N MET A 36 -4.29 -2.14 10.89
CA MET A 36 -5.56 -2.18 10.18
C MET A 36 -5.76 -0.93 9.31
N THR A 37 -6.56 -1.07 8.26
CA THR A 37 -7.11 0.06 7.51
C THR A 37 -8.24 0.75 8.27
N CYS A 38 -8.67 1.94 7.84
CA CYS A 38 -9.85 2.61 8.42
C CYS A 38 -11.10 1.73 8.40
N GLY A 39 -11.23 0.89 7.37
CA GLY A 39 -12.34 -0.03 7.18
C GLY A 39 -12.18 -1.34 7.97
N HIS A 40 -11.26 -1.41 8.92
CA HIS A 40 -10.98 -2.61 9.73
C HIS A 40 -10.59 -3.85 8.91
N HIS A 41 -9.90 -3.64 7.79
CA HIS A 41 -9.19 -4.72 7.09
C HIS A 41 -7.73 -4.73 7.54
N ILE A 42 -6.99 -5.80 7.25
CA ILE A 42 -5.58 -5.91 7.60
C ILE A 42 -4.77 -4.76 6.94
N GLY A 43 -3.89 -4.12 7.70
CA GLY A 43 -2.97 -3.07 7.24
C GLY A 43 -1.54 -3.59 7.04
N SER A 44 -0.59 -2.70 6.74
CA SER A 44 0.77 -3.09 6.29
C SER A 44 1.89 -2.79 7.29
N LEU A 45 1.59 -2.29 8.48
CA LEU A 45 2.62 -1.97 9.48
C LEU A 45 3.41 -3.23 9.89
N GLY A 46 4.72 -3.22 9.67
CA GLY A 46 5.62 -4.36 9.92
C GLY A 46 5.65 -5.41 8.80
N TYR A 47 4.89 -5.22 7.72
CA TYR A 47 4.81 -6.11 6.56
C TYR A 47 5.14 -5.37 5.25
N GLU A 48 5.79 -4.22 5.33
CA GLU A 48 5.99 -3.28 4.23
C GLU A 48 6.70 -3.93 3.04
N ASP A 49 7.81 -4.65 3.27
CA ASP A 49 8.57 -5.32 2.20
C ASP A 49 7.75 -6.41 1.49
N VAL A 50 6.93 -7.16 2.24
CA VAL A 50 6.10 -8.24 1.70
C VAL A 50 4.95 -7.69 0.87
N ASP A 51 4.31 -6.64 1.37
CA ASP A 51 3.16 -6.03 0.71
C ASP A 51 3.58 -5.21 -0.51
N ALA A 52 4.67 -4.43 -0.42
CA ALA A 52 5.24 -3.71 -1.55
C ALA A 52 5.64 -4.66 -2.69
N LYS A 53 6.28 -5.79 -2.35
CA LYS A 53 6.59 -6.82 -3.35
C LYS A 53 5.34 -7.35 -4.02
N ALA A 54 4.29 -7.70 -3.26
CA ALA A 54 3.06 -8.22 -3.83
C ALA A 54 2.40 -7.22 -4.79
N TRP A 55 2.35 -5.93 -4.43
CA TRP A 55 1.76 -4.90 -5.30
C TRP A 55 2.58 -4.69 -6.57
N SER A 56 3.91 -4.72 -6.46
CA SER A 56 4.80 -4.64 -7.63
C SER A 56 4.68 -5.87 -8.53
N ASP A 57 4.53 -7.07 -7.97
CA ASP A 57 4.35 -8.31 -8.72
C ASP A 57 3.00 -8.30 -9.47
N ASP A 58 1.93 -7.81 -8.83
CA ASP A 58 0.61 -7.63 -9.43
C ASP A 58 0.54 -6.45 -10.43
N GLY A 59 1.62 -5.66 -10.57
CA GLY A 59 1.74 -4.58 -11.55
C GLY A 59 1.09 -3.24 -11.17
N PHE A 60 0.81 -3.01 -9.89
CA PHE A 60 0.31 -1.71 -9.41
C PHE A 60 1.35 -0.60 -9.57
N GLU A 61 0.88 0.62 -9.80
CA GLU A 61 1.72 1.79 -10.10
C GLU A 61 1.43 2.97 -9.15
N TYR A 62 0.55 2.79 -8.18
CA TYR A 62 0.16 3.82 -7.22
C TYR A 62 -0.25 3.21 -5.88
N LEU A 63 0.22 3.80 -4.77
CA LEU A 63 -0.19 3.45 -3.41
C LEU A 63 -0.75 4.68 -2.70
N LYS A 64 -1.99 4.58 -2.20
CA LYS A 64 -2.51 5.46 -1.15
C LYS A 64 -2.23 4.83 0.21
N TYR A 65 -1.43 5.49 1.05
CA TYR A 65 -0.97 4.94 2.33
C TYR A 65 -1.48 5.74 3.53
N HIS A 66 -2.49 5.19 4.22
CA HIS A 66 -3.20 5.82 5.33
C HIS A 66 -2.44 5.73 6.67
N ASN A 67 -3.03 6.29 7.71
CA ASN A 67 -2.42 6.45 9.03
C ASN A 67 -3.17 5.76 10.19
N SER A 68 -4.23 5.01 9.88
CA SER A 68 -5.12 4.45 10.89
C SER A 68 -4.49 3.24 11.59
N PHE A 69 -4.79 3.06 12.88
CA PHE A 69 -4.30 1.94 13.71
C PHE A 69 -2.77 1.80 13.75
N SER A 70 -2.05 2.92 13.73
CA SER A 70 -0.58 3.03 13.73
C SER A 70 0.11 2.54 15.02
N GLN A 71 -0.63 1.95 15.98
CA GLN A 71 -0.08 1.40 17.23
C GLN A 71 0.70 2.41 18.06
N GLY A 72 0.27 3.67 18.08
CA GLY A 72 0.95 4.74 18.83
C GLY A 72 2.22 5.25 18.15
N GLN A 73 2.51 4.84 16.92
CA GLN A 73 3.66 5.33 16.16
C GLN A 73 3.38 6.69 15.48
N PHE A 74 2.96 7.68 16.27
CA PHE A 74 2.66 9.05 15.85
C PHE A 74 2.91 10.03 17.03
N GLY A 75 2.83 11.34 16.77
CA GLY A 75 3.00 12.40 17.77
C GLY A 75 4.40 13.01 17.84
N ASN A 76 5.23 12.73 16.83
CA ASN A 76 6.55 13.33 16.63
C ASN A 76 6.95 13.16 15.15
N PRO A 77 7.45 14.21 14.46
CA PRO A 77 7.95 14.14 13.09
C PRO A 77 8.85 12.94 12.81
N LYS A 78 9.75 12.60 13.73
CA LYS A 78 10.65 11.44 13.52
C LYS A 78 9.91 10.11 13.50
N ILE A 79 8.96 9.89 14.40
CA ILE A 79 8.26 8.60 14.54
C ILE A 79 7.37 8.38 13.31
N SER A 80 6.63 9.39 12.90
CA SER A 80 5.80 9.33 11.70
C SER A 80 6.67 9.22 10.44
N PHE A 81 7.77 9.98 10.34
CA PHE A 81 8.73 9.83 9.25
C PHE A 81 9.27 8.40 9.15
N ASP A 82 9.77 7.81 10.24
CA ASP A 82 10.37 6.46 10.20
C ASP A 82 9.35 5.42 9.71
N ARG A 83 8.09 5.52 10.15
CA ARG A 83 7.00 4.63 9.74
C ARG A 83 6.63 4.79 8.26
N TYR A 84 6.51 6.02 7.77
CA TYR A 84 6.25 6.27 6.34
C TYR A 84 7.47 5.94 5.46
N ASN A 85 8.69 6.14 5.98
CA ASN A 85 9.92 5.82 5.30
C ASN A 85 10.11 4.31 5.15
N ALA A 86 9.68 3.49 6.11
CA ALA A 86 9.73 2.03 5.98
C ALA A 86 9.04 1.54 4.70
N MET A 87 7.82 2.04 4.42
CA MET A 87 7.10 1.72 3.18
C MET A 87 7.75 2.35 1.95
N SER A 88 8.25 3.58 2.04
CA SER A 88 9.01 4.21 0.93
C SER A 88 10.22 3.37 0.51
N GLN A 89 10.99 2.87 1.48
CA GLN A 89 12.12 1.98 1.22
C GLN A 89 11.67 0.64 0.65
N ALA A 90 10.57 0.07 1.16
CA ALA A 90 10.00 -1.17 0.66
C ALA A 90 9.61 -1.05 -0.83
N LEU A 91 8.92 0.02 -1.21
CA LEU A 91 8.56 0.31 -2.61
C LEU A 91 9.81 0.45 -3.49
N ASN A 92 10.84 1.17 -3.04
CA ASN A 92 12.09 1.36 -3.78
C ASN A 92 12.91 0.07 -3.98
N LYS A 93 12.71 -0.96 -3.16
CA LYS A 93 13.36 -2.28 -3.33
C LYS A 93 12.71 -3.12 -4.43
N THR A 94 11.50 -2.78 -4.86
CA THR A 94 10.77 -3.55 -5.88
C THR A 94 11.38 -3.34 -7.26
N SER A 95 11.19 -4.33 -8.15
CA SER A 95 11.77 -4.33 -9.50
C SER A 95 10.76 -4.08 -10.62
N GLY A 96 9.49 -3.83 -10.28
CA GLY A 96 8.41 -3.57 -11.25
C GLY A 96 8.31 -2.12 -11.67
N ASP A 97 7.14 -1.74 -12.19
CA ASP A 97 6.84 -0.35 -12.54
C ASP A 97 6.96 0.56 -11.29
N PRO A 98 7.45 1.81 -11.44
CA PRO A 98 7.53 2.73 -10.31
C PRO A 98 6.17 2.98 -9.67
N ILE A 99 6.08 2.75 -8.35
CA ILE A 99 4.86 2.98 -7.58
C ILE A 99 4.85 4.41 -7.04
N LEU A 100 3.90 5.23 -7.50
CA LEU A 100 3.68 6.57 -6.93
C LEU A 100 3.18 6.43 -5.48
N TYR A 101 3.95 7.00 -4.55
CA TYR A 101 3.66 6.91 -3.12
C TYR A 101 2.89 8.14 -2.61
N SER A 102 1.59 7.97 -2.32
CA SER A 102 0.72 9.01 -1.80
C SER A 102 0.48 8.84 -0.30
N MET A 103 1.11 9.69 0.49
CA MET A 103 0.92 9.73 1.94
C MET A 103 -0.44 10.31 2.30
N CYS A 104 -1.14 9.65 3.22
CA CYS A 104 -2.45 10.06 3.73
C CYS A 104 -2.44 10.04 5.26
N ASN A 105 -1.56 10.86 5.86
CA ASN A 105 -1.44 11.09 7.31
C ASN A 105 -2.24 12.29 7.82
N TRP A 106 -3.05 12.91 6.97
CA TRP A 106 -3.85 14.10 7.31
C TRP A 106 -3.01 15.32 7.74
N GLY A 107 -1.71 15.35 7.44
CA GLY A 107 -0.79 16.36 7.95
C GLY A 107 -0.39 16.14 9.42
N GLU A 108 -0.62 14.94 9.97
CA GLU A 108 -0.13 14.56 11.30
C GLU A 108 1.39 14.33 11.24
N ASP A 109 2.10 15.19 11.94
CA ASP A 109 3.57 15.29 12.07
C ASP A 109 4.31 15.79 10.81
#